data_AF-A0A916EFT6-F1
#
_entry.id   AF-A0A916EFT6-F1
#
_cell.length_a   1.000
_cell.length_b   1.000
_cell.length_c   1.000
_cell.angle_alpha   90.00
_cell.angle_beta   90.00
_cell.angle_gamma   90.00
#
_symmetry.space_group_name_H-M   'P 1'
#
loop_
_entity.id
_entity.type
_entity.pdbx_description
1 polymer ?
#
loop_
_entity_poly.entity_id
_entity_poly.type
_entity_poly.pdbx_seq_one_letter_code
_entity_poly.pdbx_strand_id
1 'polypeptide(L)'
;MCVGRVVAVYFEAYGNHCYTEEAITDLDDISYISLHVYVLIHHLFSDLTREECNLLTHHLASNIVYYIGPTNVLIEENILKLQGNEKKYYFDYFGQKDIIEKIS
;
A
#
# COMPACT_ATOMS: atom_id res chain seq x y z
N MET A 1 -5.17 10.01 1.42
CA MET A 1 -4.50 9.07 0.50
C MET A 1 -3.45 8.30 1.30
N CYS A 2 -3.39 6.98 1.14
CA CYS A 2 -2.48 6.10 1.90
C CYS A 2 -1.83 5.08 0.97
N VAL A 3 -0.73 4.47 1.41
CA VAL A 3 -0.06 3.37 0.72
C VAL A 3 -0.22 2.12 1.59
N GLY A 4 -0.82 1.07 1.06
CA GLY A 4 -0.94 -0.21 1.73
C GLY A 4 0.11 -1.19 1.25
N ARG A 5 0.95 -1.70 2.14
CA ARG A 5 1.79 -2.87 1.87
C ARG A 5 0.97 -4.13 2.12
N VAL A 6 0.91 -5.01 1.13
CA VAL A 6 0.25 -6.33 1.28
C VAL A 6 1.02 -7.17 2.30
N VAL A 7 0.32 -7.65 3.33
CA VAL A 7 0.86 -8.50 4.40
C VAL A 7 0.41 -9.95 4.20
N ALA A 8 -0.86 -10.14 3.85
CA ALA A 8 -1.44 -11.45 3.60
C ALA A 8 -2.55 -11.33 2.56
N VAL A 9 -2.78 -12.42 1.83
CA VAL A 9 -3.85 -12.51 0.84
C VAL A 9 -4.69 -13.74 1.10
N TYR A 10 -5.98 -13.63 0.79
CA TYR A 10 -6.99 -14.64 1.10
C TYR A 10 -7.86 -14.92 -0.11
N PHE A 11 -8.13 -16.18 -0.39
CA PHE A 11 -9.10 -16.62 -1.40
C PHE A 11 -10.37 -17.14 -0.72
N GLU A 12 -11.46 -17.22 -1.49
CA GLU A 12 -12.70 -17.80 -0.97
C GLU A 12 -12.67 -19.33 -1.11
N ALA A 13 -12.89 -20.05 -0.02
CA ALA A 13 -13.12 -21.49 -0.05
C ALA A 13 -14.10 -21.91 1.03
N TYR A 14 -15.04 -22.78 0.66
CA TYR A 14 -16.07 -23.30 1.57
C TYR A 14 -16.85 -22.19 2.29
N GLY A 15 -17.09 -21.05 1.62
CA GLY A 15 -17.77 -19.87 2.19
C GLY A 15 -16.94 -19.10 3.23
N ASN A 16 -15.62 -19.30 3.29
CA ASN A 16 -14.70 -18.63 4.19
C ASN A 16 -13.52 -18.00 3.44
N HIS A 17 -12.81 -17.07 4.10
CA HIS A 17 -11.58 -16.46 3.59
C HIS A 17 -10.35 -17.23 4.09
N CYS A 18 -9.70 -17.95 3.19
CA CYS A 18 -8.56 -18.80 3.50
C CYS A 18 -7.26 -18.10 3.11
N TYR A 19 -6.31 -18.04 4.04
CA TYR A 19 -4.96 -17.51 3.80
C TYR A 19 -4.21 -18.35 2.77
N THR A 20 -3.39 -17.71 1.93
CA THR A 20 -2.49 -18.39 1.00
C THR A 20 -1.09 -17.76 0.97
N GLU A 21 -0.09 -18.61 0.80
CA GLU A 21 1.30 -18.24 0.46
C GLU A 21 1.61 -18.44 -1.03
N GLU A 22 0.68 -19.02 -1.79
CA GLU A 22 0.86 -19.28 -3.20
C GLU A 22 0.88 -17.98 -4.02
N ALA A 23 1.63 -18.01 -5.12
CA ALA A 23 1.68 -16.89 -6.04
C ALA A 23 0.30 -16.68 -6.66
N ILE A 24 -0.24 -15.47 -6.53
CA ILE A 24 -1.52 -15.11 -7.10
C ILE A 24 -1.34 -14.84 -8.59
N THR A 25 -2.05 -15.60 -9.41
CA THR A 25 -2.05 -15.43 -10.86
C THR A 25 -3.17 -14.52 -11.35
N ASP A 26 -4.27 -14.43 -10.60
CA ASP A 26 -5.44 -13.61 -10.92
C ASP A 26 -5.94 -12.88 -9.66
N LEU A 27 -6.19 -11.57 -9.79
CA LEU A 27 -6.73 -10.77 -8.69
C LEU A 27 -8.19 -11.13 -8.38
N ASP A 28 -8.92 -11.69 -9.34
CA ASP A 28 -10.32 -12.09 -9.16
C ASP A 28 -10.46 -13.29 -8.20
N ASP A 29 -9.39 -14.09 -8.04
CA ASP A 29 -9.33 -15.19 -7.07
C ASP A 29 -9.13 -14.70 -5.62
N ILE A 30 -8.81 -13.41 -5.44
CA ILE A 30 -8.61 -12.81 -4.13
C ILE A 30 -9.93 -12.33 -3.55
N SER A 31 -10.31 -12.90 -2.41
CA SER A 31 -11.44 -12.44 -1.63
C SER A 31 -11.08 -11.25 -0.73
N TYR A 32 -9.94 -11.29 -0.04
CA TYR A 32 -9.47 -10.22 0.84
C TYR A 32 -7.95 -10.10 0.83
N ILE A 33 -7.46 -8.91 1.19
CA ILE A 33 -6.05 -8.62 1.47
C ILE A 33 -5.93 -7.98 2.85
N SER A 34 -4.95 -8.40 3.63
CA SER A 34 -4.51 -7.69 4.83
C SER A 34 -3.41 -6.72 4.43
N LEU A 35 -3.58 -5.45 4.77
CA LEU A 35 -2.64 -4.38 4.46
C LEU A 35 -2.04 -3.79 5.72
N HIS A 36 -0.74 -3.49 5.66
CA HIS A 36 -0.10 -2.54 6.55
C HIS A 36 -0.12 -1.17 5.88
N VAL A 37 -0.80 -0.20 6.50
CA VAL A 37 -1.10 1.09 5.89
C VAL A 37 -0.18 2.18 6.40
N TYR A 38 0.41 2.90 5.45
CA TYR A 38 1.17 4.10 5.70
C TYR A 38 0.38 5.32 5.22
N VAL A 39 0.23 6.31 6.10
CA VAL A 39 -0.47 7.56 5.83
C VAL A 39 0.53 8.65 5.47
N LEU A 40 0.19 9.50 4.50
CA LEU A 40 1.03 10.63 4.13
C LEU A 40 1.03 11.68 5.26
N ILE A 41 2.20 11.89 5.86
CA ILE A 41 2.48 12.97 6.81
C ILE A 41 3.53 13.88 6.19
N HIS A 42 3.11 15.08 5.77
CA HIS A 42 3.91 15.99 4.94
C HIS A 42 4.40 15.33 3.63
N HIS A 43 5.67 14.93 3.57
CA HIS A 43 6.34 14.38 2.39
C HIS A 43 6.76 12.91 2.57
N LEU A 44 6.39 12.30 3.70
CA LEU A 44 6.77 10.94 4.07
C LEU A 44 5.52 10.13 4.38
N PHE A 45 5.53 8.85 4.03
CA PHE A 45 4.50 7.91 4.47
C PHE A 45 4.95 7.31 5.79
N SER A 46 4.06 7.32 6.80
CA SER A 46 4.34 6.65 8.06
C SER A 46 3.12 5.88 8.57
N ASP A 47 3.39 4.77 9.24
CA ASP A 47 2.39 3.96 9.96
C ASP A 47 2.19 4.44 11.42
N LEU A 48 3.05 5.32 11.94
CA LEU A 48 2.88 5.91 13.27
C LEU A 48 1.72 6.91 13.28
N THR A 49 0.71 6.55 14.05
CA THR A 49 -0.38 7.46 14.43
C THR A 49 -0.13 8.04 15.81
N ARG A 50 -0.86 9.11 16.20
CA ARG A 50 -0.71 9.75 17.52
C ARG A 50 -0.96 8.80 18.71
N GLU A 51 -1.51 7.62 18.45
CA GLU A 51 -1.85 6.60 19.44
C GLU A 51 -0.96 5.34 19.38
N GLU A 52 0.14 5.36 18.62
CA GLU A 52 1.02 4.18 18.39
C GLU A 52 0.28 2.97 17.77
N CYS A 53 -0.89 3.20 17.15
CA CYS A 53 -1.64 2.17 16.49
C CYS A 53 -1.04 1.85 15.12
N ASN A 54 -0.59 0.61 14.91
CA ASN A 54 -0.31 0.08 13.58
C ASN A 54 -1.62 0.04 12.79
N LEU A 55 -1.66 0.70 11.63
CA LEU A 55 -2.83 0.71 10.77
C LEU A 55 -2.87 -0.57 9.93
N LEU A 56 -3.40 -1.64 10.53
CA LEU A 56 -3.75 -2.86 9.81
C LEU A 56 -5.22 -2.82 9.39
N THR A 57 -5.51 -3.17 8.15
CA THR A 57 -6.87 -3.18 7.62
C THR A 57 -7.04 -4.28 6.58
N HIS A 58 -8.28 -4.74 6.43
CA HIS A 58 -8.66 -5.75 5.45
C HIS A 58 -9.47 -5.10 4.34
N HIS A 59 -9.07 -5.30 3.08
CA HIS A 59 -9.76 -4.74 1.92
C HIS A 59 -10.07 -5.83 0.89
N LEU A 60 -11.06 -5.56 0.05
CA LEU A 60 -11.27 -6.31 -1.19
C LEU A 60 -10.17 -5.97 -2.20
N ALA A 61 -9.69 -6.95 -2.96
CA ALA A 61 -8.63 -6.75 -3.96
C ALA A 61 -9.04 -5.76 -5.06
N SER A 62 -10.32 -5.70 -5.41
CA SER A 62 -10.88 -4.72 -6.36
C SER A 62 -10.72 -3.26 -5.95
N ASN A 63 -10.35 -3.00 -4.69
CA ASN A 63 -10.03 -1.64 -4.21
C ASN A 63 -8.57 -1.22 -4.50
N ILE A 64 -7.73 -2.10 -5.06
CA ILE A 64 -6.36 -1.75 -5.45
C ILE A 64 -6.41 -1.02 -6.79
N VAL A 65 -6.15 0.30 -6.76
CA VAL A 65 -6.18 1.16 -7.96
C VAL A 65 -4.79 1.27 -8.63
N TYR A 66 -3.71 0.91 -7.92
CA TYR A 66 -2.34 1.06 -8.42
C TYR A 66 -1.37 0.10 -7.71
N TYR A 67 -0.48 -0.54 -8.48
CA TYR A 67 0.56 -1.45 -7.96
C TYR A 67 1.95 -0.82 -8.06
N ILE A 68 2.70 -0.82 -6.95
CA ILE A 68 4.07 -0.33 -6.87
C ILE A 68 5.00 -1.52 -6.63
N GLY A 69 5.93 -1.74 -7.56
CA GLY A 69 6.90 -2.83 -7.45
C GLY A 69 7.88 -2.66 -6.28
N PRO A 70 8.39 -3.76 -5.70
CA PRO A 70 9.23 -3.74 -4.49
C PRO A 70 10.56 -3.00 -4.68
N THR A 71 11.09 -2.91 -5.90
CA THR A 71 12.33 -2.17 -6.20
C THR A 71 12.16 -0.65 -6.12
N ASN A 72 10.92 -0.16 -6.10
CA ASN A 72 10.62 1.27 -6.14
C ASN A 72 10.15 1.79 -4.77
N VAL A 73 10.34 1.00 -3.71
CA VAL A 73 9.95 1.36 -2.34
C VAL A 73 11.10 1.03 -1.39
N LEU A 74 11.39 1.97 -0.49
CA LEU A 74 12.29 1.77 0.64
C LEU A 74 11.49 1.90 1.93
N ILE A 75 11.57 0.89 2.79
CA ILE A 75 10.94 0.88 4.10
C ILE A 75 12.04 0.96 5.15
N GLU A 76 12.03 2.04 5.93
CA GLU A 76 12.94 2.28 7.05
C GLU A 76 12.09 2.44 8.30
N GLU A 77 12.14 1.45 9.20
CA GLU A 77 11.33 1.43 10.42
C GLU A 77 9.83 1.66 10.13
N ASN A 78 9.29 2.78 10.59
CA ASN A 78 7.91 3.24 10.47
C ASN A 78 7.67 4.12 9.23
N ILE A 79 8.65 4.27 8.34
CA ILE A 79 8.62 5.19 7.21
C ILE A 79 8.71 4.42 5.89
N LEU A 80 7.78 4.72 4.98
CA LEU A 80 7.80 4.27 3.61
C LEU A 80 8.21 5.44 2.68
N LYS A 81 9.23 5.20 1.86
CA LYS A 81 9.74 6.15 0.86
C LYS A 81 9.55 5.56 -0.53
N LEU A 82 8.89 6.31 -1.42
CA LEU A 82 8.84 5.98 -2.84
C LEU A 82 10.16 6.36 -3.51
N GLN A 83 10.70 5.45 -4.32
CA GLN A 83 11.95 5.64 -5.06
C GLN A 83 11.70 5.70 -6.57
N GLY A 84 12.65 6.31 -7.29
CA GLY A 84 12.62 6.40 -8.75
C GLY A 84 11.41 7.18 -9.30
N ASN A 85 10.92 6.75 -10.45
CA ASN A 85 9.82 7.41 -11.17
C ASN A 85 8.45 7.27 -10.49
N GLU A 86 8.26 6.26 -9.62
CA GLU A 86 7.00 6.05 -8.90
C GLU A 86 6.63 7.22 -8.01
N LYS A 87 7.63 7.92 -7.48
CA LYS A 87 7.44 9.16 -6.73
C LYS A 87 6.65 10.17 -7.56
N LYS A 88 7.03 10.36 -8.82
CA LYS A 88 6.39 11.32 -9.73
C LYS A 88 5.00 10.87 -10.15
N TYR A 89 4.85 9.60 -10.54
CA TYR A 89 3.56 9.06 -10.96
C TYR A 89 2.52 9.08 -9.84
N TYR A 90 2.92 8.75 -8.61
CA TYR A 90 2.02 8.77 -7.47
C TYR A 90 1.50 10.21 -7.20
N PHE A 91 2.37 11.21 -7.16
CA PHE A 91 1.93 12.60 -6.94
C PHE A 91 1.16 13.19 -8.12
N ASP A 92 1.55 12.86 -9.36
CA ASP A 92 0.87 13.31 -10.58
C ASP A 92 -0.53 12.67 -10.73
N TYR A 93 -0.66 11.38 -10.45
CA TYR A 93 -1.92 10.61 -10.60
C TYR A 93 -2.98 11.07 -9.61
N PHE A 94 -2.59 11.35 -8.36
CA PHE A 94 -3.50 11.82 -7.32
C PHE A 94 -3.59 13.35 -7.21
N GLY A 95 -2.99 14.09 -8.16
CA GLY A 95 -3.20 15.53 -8.30
C GLY A 95 -2.49 16.41 -7.26
N GLN A 96 -1.46 15.90 -6.57
CA GLN A 96 -0.65 16.68 -5.61
C GLN A 96 0.55 17.35 -6.31
N LYS A 97 0.28 18.18 -7.32
CA LYS A 97 1.31 18.90 -8.08
C LYS A 97 2.18 19.83 -7.21
N ASP A 98 1.62 20.34 -6.11
CA ASP A 98 2.30 21.26 -5.19
C ASP A 98 3.45 20.61 -4.37
N ILE A 99 3.60 19.29 -4.42
CA ILE A 99 4.60 18.56 -3.62
C ILE A 99 5.92 18.34 -4.38
N ILE A 100 5.88 18.31 -5.72
CA ILE A 100 7.06 18.00 -6.55
C ILE A 100 8.12 19.11 -6.46
N GLU A 101 7.72 20.36 -6.24
CA GLU A 101 8.64 21.51 -6.24
C GLU A 101 9.53 21.62 -5.00
N LYS A 102 9.26 20.89 -3.90
CA LYS A 102 10.02 21.01 -2.64
C LYS A 102 11.08 19.94 -2.41
N ILE A 103 11.39 19.12 -3.42
CA ILE A 103 12.32 17.98 -3.27
C ILE A 103 13.57 18.12 -4.17
N SER A 104 14.03 19.35 -4.35
CA SER A 104 15.36 19.68 -4.90
C SER A 104 16.39 19.86 -3.79
#